data_AF-A0A7X8DEL0-F1
#
_entry.id   AF-A0A7X8DEL0-F1
#
_cell.length_a   1.000
_cell.length_b   1.000
_cell.length_c   1.000
_cell.angle_alpha   90.00
_cell.angle_beta   90.00
_cell.angle_gamma   90.00
#
_symmetry.space_group_name_H-M   'P 1'
#
loop_
_entity.id
_entity.type
_entity.pdbx_description
1 polymer ?
#
loop_
_entity_poly.entity_id
_entity_poly.type
_entity_poly.pdbx_seq_one_letter_code
_entity_poly.pdbx_strand_id
1 'polypeptide(L)' 'MNHGNLSEVREKMSQSLRTIKEIVDLTLPYLKSTQRKEVIGMWEDFLGELIRHIKIKGRENKCNLFANISFHRVWNK' A
#
# COMPACT_ATOMS: atom_id res chain seq x y z
N MET A 1 26.27 9.84 -8.32
CA MET A 1 25.26 8.78 -8.57
C MET A 1 24.71 8.36 -7.22
N ASN A 2 23.47 8.75 -6.88
CA ASN A 2 22.86 8.40 -5.59
C ASN A 2 22.39 6.94 -5.64
N HIS A 3 23.24 6.02 -5.21
CA HIS A 3 22.80 4.70 -4.75
C HIS A 3 22.10 4.87 -3.40
N GLY A 4 20.93 5.51 -3.39
CA GLY A 4 19.99 5.35 -2.29
C GLY A 4 19.73 3.86 -2.17
N ASN A 5 20.14 3.27 -1.04
CA ASN A 5 20.37 1.84 -0.91
C ASN A 5 19.07 1.07 -1.20
N LEU A 6 19.00 0.34 -2.33
CA LEU A 6 17.84 -0.51 -2.64
C LEU A 6 17.54 -1.53 -1.53
N SER A 7 18.54 -1.86 -0.70
CA SER A 7 18.35 -2.65 0.52
C SER A 7 17.48 -1.91 1.54
N GLU A 8 17.72 -0.62 1.75
CA GLU A 8 16.91 0.20 2.66
C GLU A 8 15.46 0.31 2.15
N VAL A 9 15.27 0.51 0.85
CA VAL A 9 13.93 0.52 0.23
C VAL A 9 13.23 -0.84 0.47
N ARG A 10 13.93 -1.95 0.22
CA ARG A 10 13.41 -3.30 0.45
C ARG A 10 13.07 -3.55 1.92
N GLU A 11 13.92 -3.11 2.83
CA GLU A 11 13.69 -3.24 4.26
C GLU A 11 12.45 -2.47 4.69
N LYS A 12 12.33 -1.19 4.30
CA LYS A 12 11.15 -0.37 4.58
C LYS A 12 9.88 -1.01 4.01
N MET A 13 9.90 -1.49 2.76
CA MET A 13 8.76 -2.21 2.19
C MET A 13 8.38 -3.47 2.99
N SER A 14 9.38 -4.21 3.49
CA SER A 14 9.15 -5.42 4.28
C SER A 14 8.58 -5.11 5.66
N GLN A 15 9.07 -4.04 6.31
CA GLN A 15 8.53 -3.55 7.57
C GLN A 15 7.09 -3.04 7.40
N SER A 16 6.82 -2.20 6.40
CA SER A 16 5.47 -1.72 6.11
C SER A 16 4.50 -2.87 5.81
N LEU A 17 4.93 -3.89 5.08
CA LEU A 17 4.09 -5.05 4.79
C LEU A 17 3.71 -5.82 6.06
N ARG A 18 4.63 -5.94 7.04
CA ARG A 18 4.31 -6.57 8.33
C ARG A 18 3.22 -5.79 9.07
N THR A 19 3.39 -4.47 9.19
CA THR A 19 2.39 -3.61 9.83
C THR A 19 1.04 -3.67 9.10
N ILE A 20 1.02 -3.66 7.77
CA ILE A 20 -0.23 -3.76 7.00
C ILE A 20 -0.92 -5.11 7.26
N LYS A 21 -0.17 -6.21 7.36
CA LYS A 21 -0.74 -7.53 7.70
C LYS A 21 -1.38 -7.54 9.08
N GLU A 22 -0.71 -6.96 10.08
CA GLU A 22 -1.25 -6.83 11.43
C GLU A 22 -2.56 -6.02 11.42
N ILE A 23 -2.62 -4.92 10.65
CA ILE A 23 -3.84 -4.12 10.50
C ILE A 23 -4.96 -4.92 9.83
N VAL A 24 -4.66 -5.75 8.81
CA VAL A 24 -5.64 -6.65 8.21
C VAL A 24 -6.21 -7.59 9.27
N ASP A 25 -5.35 -8.28 10.02
CA ASP A 25 -5.78 -9.23 11.05
C ASP A 25 -6.61 -8.55 12.14
N LEU A 26 -6.23 -7.34 12.56
CA LEU A 26 -6.98 -6.53 13.53
C LEU A 26 -8.34 -6.09 12.99
N THR A 27 -8.45 -5.77 11.71
CA THR A 27 -9.71 -5.25 11.13
C THR A 27 -10.71 -6.35 10.77
N LEU A 28 -10.26 -7.59 10.55
CA LEU A 28 -11.12 -8.72 10.15
C LEU A 28 -12.32 -8.98 11.07
N PRO A 29 -12.19 -9.00 12.42
CA PRO A 29 -13.33 -9.23 13.31
C PRO A 29 -14.44 -8.17 13.17
N TYR A 30 -14.05 -6.92 12.89
CA TYR A 30 -14.98 -5.79 12.79
C TYR A 30 -15.75 -5.77 11.47
N LEU A 31 -15.26 -6.43 10.42
CA LEU A 31 -15.97 -6.52 9.14
C LEU A 31 -17.27 -7.33 9.22
N LYS A 32 -17.41 -8.17 10.26
CA LYS A 32 -18.64 -8.95 10.54
C LYS A 32 -19.50 -8.32 11.64
N SER A 33 -19.14 -7.14 12.14
CA SER A 33 -19.85 -6.45 13.22
C SER A 33 -20.59 -5.20 12.72
N THR A 34 -21.28 -4.51 13.63
CA THR A 34 -21.93 -3.22 13.36
C THR A 34 -20.94 -2.12 12.96
N GLN A 35 -19.65 -2.30 13.25
CA GLN A 35 -18.56 -1.35 12.93
C GLN A 35 -18.02 -1.53 11.50
N ARG A 36 -18.58 -2.44 10.70
CA ARG A 36 -18.15 -2.70 9.31
C ARG A 36 -17.98 -1.43 8.48
N LYS A 37 -18.93 -0.49 8.55
CA LYS A 37 -18.88 0.75 7.76
C LYS A 37 -17.69 1.64 8.15
N GLU A 38 -17.41 1.73 9.43
CA GLU A 38 -16.29 2.53 9.96
C GLU A 38 -14.95 1.95 9.51
N VAL A 39 -14.78 0.64 9.63
CA VAL A 39 -13.57 -0.05 9.18
C VAL A 39 -13.38 0.04 7.66
N ILE A 40 -14.46 -0.03 6.88
CA ILE A 40 -14.39 0.21 5.43
C ILE A 40 -13.91 1.64 5.14
N GLY A 41 -14.45 2.65 5.83
CA GLY A 41 -14.02 4.04 5.67
C GLY A 41 -12.53 4.22 5.97
N MET A 42 -12.03 3.62 7.05
CA MET A 42 -10.60 3.64 7.38
C MET A 42 -9.72 3.05 6.26
N TRP A 43 -10.16 1.94 5.66
CA TRP A 43 -9.44 1.33 4.52
C TRP A 43 -9.50 2.21 3.26
N GLU A 44 -10.66 2.80 2.96
CA GLU A 44 -10.84 3.70 1.83
C GLU A 44 -9.95 4.95 1.95
N ASP A 45 -9.88 5.55 3.13
CA ASP A 45 -9.01 6.70 3.41
C ASP A 45 -7.53 6.33 3.25
N PHE A 46 -7.10 5.23 3.88
CA PHE A 46 -5.71 4.75 3.80
C PHE A 46 -5.28 4.45 2.34
N LEU A 47 -6.08 3.66 1.62
CA LEU A 47 -5.78 3.32 0.23
C LEU A 47 -5.86 4.54 -0.68
N GLY A 48 -6.82 5.43 -0.42
CA GLY A 48 -6.98 6.69 -1.14
C GLY A 48 -5.74 7.58 -1.01
N GLU A 49 -5.23 7.75 0.21
CA GLU A 49 -4.01 8.52 0.47
C GLU A 49 -2.78 7.89 -0.19
N LEU A 50 -2.59 6.58 -0.05
CA LEU A 50 -1.46 5.86 -0.66
C LEU A 50 -1.47 5.99 -2.19
N ILE A 51 -2.61 5.73 -2.83
CA ILE A 51 -2.75 5.83 -4.29
C ILE A 51 -2.54 7.28 -4.75
N ARG A 52 -3.09 8.26 -4.01
CA ARG A 52 -2.90 9.68 -4.30
C ARG A 52 -1.42 10.05 -4.23
N HIS A 53 -0.71 9.64 -3.18
CA HIS A 53 0.72 9.90 -3.02
C HIS A 53 1.55 9.31 -4.18
N ILE A 54 1.30 8.05 -4.54
CA ILE A 54 1.97 7.38 -5.67
C ILE A 54 1.73 8.16 -6.97
N LYS A 55 0.50 8.58 -7.24
CA LYS A 55 0.15 9.36 -8.45
C LYS A 55 0.83 10.73 -8.47
N ILE A 56 0.86 11.43 -7.33
CA ILE A 56 1.52 12.74 -7.20
C ILE A 56 3.02 12.58 -7.50
N LYS A 57 3.70 11.65 -6.81
CA LYS A 57 5.12 11.41 -7.05
C LYS A 57 5.41 10.92 -8.46
N GLY A 58 4.54 10.10 -9.02
CA GLY A 58 4.68 9.66 -10.40
C GLY A 58 4.55 10.79 -11.42
N ARG A 59 3.64 11.74 -11.18
CA ARG A 59 3.51 12.96 -12.01
C ARG A 59 4.74 13.86 -11.88
N GLU A 60 5.19 14.13 -10.65
CA GLU A 60 6.38 14.96 -10.37
C GLU A 60 7.63 14.42 -11.08
N ASN A 61 7.79 13.10 -11.10
CA ASN A 61 8.98 12.43 -11.65
C ASN A 61 8.79 11.92 -13.10
N LYS A 62 7.66 12.25 -13.75
CA LYS A 62 7.29 11.72 -15.08
C LYS A 62 7.43 10.20 -15.21
N CYS A 63 7.18 9.48 -14.12
CA CYS A 63 7.35 8.03 -14.01
C CYS A 63 6.11 7.41 -13.35
N ASN A 64 5.33 6.64 -14.11
CA ASN A 64 4.15 5.98 -13.55
C ASN A 64 4.55 4.64 -12.91
N LEU A 65 4.65 4.61 -11.57
CA LEU A 65 5.00 3.39 -10.83
C LEU A 65 4.06 2.22 -11.17
N PHE A 66 2.75 2.45 -11.25
CA PHE A 66 1.78 1.39 -11.55
C PHE A 66 1.95 0.84 -12.97
N ALA A 67 2.33 1.67 -13.94
CA ALA A 67 2.62 1.20 -15.30
C ALA A 67 3.90 0.33 -15.36
N ASN A 68 4.79 0.45 -14.38
CA ASN A 68 6.04 -0.32 -14.30
C ASN A 68 5.90 -1.60 -13.44
N ILE A 69 4.75 -1.81 -12.80
CA ILE A 69 4.47 -3.02 -12.02
C ILE A 69 3.65 -3.99 -12.86
N SER A 70 4.08 -5.25 -12.89
CA SER A 70 3.30 -6.32 -13.51
C SER A 70 2.23 -6.79 -12.52
N PHE A 71 1.02 -6.27 -12.66
CA PHE A 71 -0.10 -6.68 -11.83
C PHE A 71 -0.53 -8.14 -12.09
N HIS A 72 -0.31 -8.68 -13.29
CA HIS A 72 -0.46 -10.12 -13.51
C HIS A 72 0.35 -10.97 -12.50
N ARG A 73 1.61 -10.58 -12.21
CA ARG A 73 2.44 -11.26 -11.21
C ARG A 73 2.00 -11.03 -9.76
N VAL A 74 1.25 -9.98 -9.49
CA VAL A 74 0.77 -9.65 -8.14
C VAL A 74 -0.54 -10.39 -7.83
N TRP A 75 -1.41 -10.62 -8.82
CA TRP A 75 -2.72 -11.26 -8.63
C TRP A 75 -2.67 -12.78 -8.79
N ASN A 76 -1.66 -13.31 -9.50
CA ASN A 76 -1.49 -14.74 -9.74
C ASN A 76 -0.46 -15.41 -8.81
N LYS A 77 -0.20 -14.80 -7.66
CA LYS A 77 0.58 -15.40 -6.57
C LYS A 77 -0.37 -16.03 -5.56
#